data_AF-A0A3M2DW92-F1
#
_entry.id   AF-A0A3M2DW92-F1
#
_cell.length_a   1.000
_cell.length_b   1.000
_cell.length_c   1.000
_cell.angle_alpha   90.00
_cell.angle_beta   90.00
_cell.angle_gamma   90.00
#
_symmetry.space_group_name_H-M   'P 1'
#
loop_
_entity.id
_entity.type
_entity.pdbx_description
1 polymer ?
#
loop_
_entity_poly.entity_id
_entity_poly.type
_entity_poly.pdbx_seq_one_letter_code
_entity_poly.pdbx_strand_id
1 'polypeptide(L)'
;MTRRLPVALAALSLHCGSPQRPPADPPPPAPAPVTRATLAGPTCEGGQRCACRDDDAPADEPRPPAPYKRFEIRVGPVPNAVWVTVDDRVLYKSAERPLECFTVDLLPGVHPVRVQAEDDAGVAIAIRIREQSGGGPWWYDTFAFDCGRGGLCDLDGLRAEQRRIAAVPRGIHAPCGSVKVQRFQWRTGRLPDALHPDRIAVDFALNVYRFATERPPGDAACARGRR
;
A
#
# COMPACT_ATOMS: atom_id res chain seq x y z
N MET A 1 -69.22 -18.84 30.01
CA MET A 1 -68.54 -19.42 28.83
C MET A 1 -67.57 -18.39 28.26
N THR A 2 -66.28 -18.46 28.60
CA THR A 2 -65.22 -17.76 27.85
C THR A 2 -63.88 -18.41 28.21
N ARG A 3 -63.42 -19.34 27.35
CA ARG A 3 -62.12 -20.01 27.43
C ARG A 3 -61.03 -19.03 26.99
N ARG A 4 -59.96 -18.87 27.80
CA ARG A 4 -58.72 -18.21 27.38
C ARG A 4 -57.67 -19.29 27.11
N LEU A 5 -57.20 -19.37 25.86
CA LEU A 5 -56.09 -20.21 25.42
C LEU A 5 -54.75 -19.48 25.65
N PRO A 6 -53.67 -20.17 26.03
CA PRO A 6 -52.33 -19.60 26.06
C PRO A 6 -51.71 -19.60 24.65
N VAL A 7 -51.13 -18.47 24.25
CA VAL A 7 -50.28 -18.36 23.05
C VAL A 7 -48.84 -18.65 23.47
N ALA A 8 -48.27 -19.73 22.94
CA ALA A 8 -46.86 -20.06 23.07
C ALA A 8 -46.03 -19.24 22.08
N LEU A 9 -45.08 -18.43 22.58
CA LEU A 9 -44.05 -17.79 21.76
C LEU A 9 -42.92 -18.80 21.52
N ALA A 10 -42.80 -19.29 20.29
CA ALA A 10 -41.60 -19.98 19.81
C ALA A 10 -40.67 -18.95 19.15
N ALA A 11 -39.56 -18.63 19.81
CA ALA A 11 -38.49 -17.80 19.25
C ALA A 11 -37.46 -18.71 18.54
N LEU A 12 -37.60 -18.85 17.23
CA LEU A 12 -36.62 -19.46 16.33
C LEU A 12 -36.28 -18.45 15.24
N SER A 13 -35.24 -17.65 15.47
CA SER A 13 -34.59 -16.87 14.42
C SER A 13 -33.17 -17.40 14.22
N LEU A 14 -33.09 -18.34 13.28
CA LEU A 14 -31.88 -18.77 12.58
C LEU A 14 -31.09 -17.53 12.16
N HIS A 15 -29.89 -17.34 12.72
CA HIS A 15 -28.94 -16.40 12.14
C HIS A 15 -28.42 -16.98 10.83
N CYS A 16 -28.82 -16.34 9.73
CA CYS A 16 -28.23 -16.49 8.42
C CYS A 16 -26.71 -16.33 8.53
N GLY A 17 -25.97 -17.44 8.49
CA GLY A 17 -24.57 -17.40 8.14
C GLY A 17 -24.46 -16.83 6.73
N SER A 18 -23.99 -15.60 6.60
CA SER A 18 -23.61 -15.07 5.29
C SER A 18 -22.53 -15.98 4.73
N PRO A 19 -22.72 -16.57 3.54
CA PRO A 19 -21.69 -17.39 2.91
C PRO A 19 -20.44 -16.53 2.74
N GLN A 20 -19.34 -16.97 3.36
CA GLN A 20 -18.02 -16.41 3.11
C GLN A 20 -17.78 -16.46 1.61
N ARG A 21 -17.62 -15.28 1.01
CA ARG A 21 -17.33 -15.11 -0.41
C ARG A 21 -16.14 -16.01 -0.75
N PRO A 22 -16.22 -16.85 -1.80
CA PRO A 22 -15.10 -17.69 -2.21
C PRO A 22 -13.82 -16.84 -2.34
N PRO A 23 -12.65 -17.44 -2.06
CA PRO A 23 -11.39 -16.72 -2.13
C PRO A 23 -11.28 -16.07 -3.51
N ALA A 24 -10.91 -14.78 -3.51
CA ALA A 24 -10.58 -14.05 -4.72
C ALA A 24 -9.59 -14.89 -5.54
N ASP A 25 -9.68 -14.80 -6.88
CA ASP A 25 -8.75 -15.46 -7.79
C ASP A 25 -7.30 -15.30 -7.30
N PRO A 26 -6.45 -16.33 -7.45
CA PRO A 26 -5.07 -16.25 -6.97
C PRO A 26 -4.37 -15.02 -7.58
N PRO A 27 -3.32 -14.50 -6.91
CA PRO A 27 -2.45 -13.49 -7.48
C PRO A 27 -2.04 -13.86 -8.91
N PRO A 28 -2.01 -12.89 -9.84
CA PRO A 28 -1.41 -13.14 -11.14
C PRO A 28 0.08 -13.49 -10.95
N PRO A 29 0.72 -14.16 -11.92
CA PRO A 29 2.15 -14.45 -11.83
C PRO A 29 2.97 -13.17 -11.61
N ALA A 30 4.01 -13.27 -10.78
CA ALA A 30 4.97 -12.18 -10.62
C ALA A 30 5.62 -11.80 -11.97
N PRO A 31 5.93 -10.50 -12.20
CA PRO A 31 6.71 -10.07 -13.34
C PRO A 31 8.12 -10.69 -13.34
N ALA A 32 8.84 -10.53 -14.47
CA ALA A 32 10.27 -10.86 -14.51
C ALA A 32 11.04 -10.13 -13.38
N PRO A 33 12.07 -10.77 -12.78
CA PRO A 33 12.85 -10.23 -11.66
C PRO A 33 13.83 -9.13 -12.11
N VAL A 34 13.30 -8.05 -12.68
CA VAL A 34 14.07 -6.92 -13.21
C VAL A 34 13.26 -5.64 -13.10
N THR A 35 13.92 -4.56 -12.67
CA THR A 35 13.35 -3.21 -12.70
C THR A 35 13.22 -2.75 -14.15
N ARG A 36 11.99 -2.41 -14.56
CA ARG A 36 11.62 -1.82 -15.86
C ARG A 36 10.86 -0.53 -15.58
N ALA A 37 11.59 0.54 -15.33
CA ALA A 37 11.05 1.85 -15.03
C ALA A 37 12.06 2.95 -15.37
N THR A 38 11.57 4.15 -15.66
CA THR A 38 12.41 5.36 -15.62
C THR A 38 12.42 5.86 -14.19
N LEU A 39 13.57 5.69 -13.51
CA LEU A 39 13.79 6.22 -12.17
C LEU A 39 14.19 7.69 -12.24
N ALA A 40 13.82 8.46 -11.22
CA ALA A 40 13.97 9.91 -11.17
C ALA A 40 14.72 10.35 -9.91
N GLY A 41 15.40 11.50 -9.98
CA GLY A 41 16.07 12.08 -8.83
C GLY A 41 17.56 11.73 -8.71
N PRO A 42 18.30 12.48 -7.87
CA PRO A 42 19.76 12.43 -7.81
C PRO A 42 20.31 11.15 -7.19
N THR A 43 19.48 10.41 -6.43
CA THR A 43 19.88 9.18 -5.74
C THR A 43 19.87 7.94 -6.64
N CYS A 44 19.38 8.06 -7.88
CA CYS A 44 19.21 6.94 -8.80
C CYS A 44 20.39 6.79 -9.78
N GLU A 45 21.48 6.21 -9.31
CA GLU A 45 22.65 5.92 -10.16
C GLU A 45 22.38 4.74 -11.13
N GLY A 46 22.70 4.93 -12.42
CA GLY A 46 22.57 3.87 -13.43
C GLY A 46 21.13 3.47 -13.79
N GLY A 47 20.12 4.20 -13.30
CA GLY A 47 18.72 4.09 -13.74
C GLY A 47 17.98 2.81 -13.36
N GLN A 48 18.59 1.91 -12.57
CA GLN A 48 17.98 0.61 -12.19
C GLN A 48 17.57 0.52 -10.71
N ARG A 49 18.15 1.36 -9.85
CA ARG A 49 17.85 1.47 -8.41
C ARG A 49 18.23 2.85 -7.90
N CYS A 50 17.78 3.18 -6.68
CA CYS A 50 18.15 4.43 -6.01
C CYS A 50 18.70 4.17 -4.60
N ALA A 51 19.60 5.03 -4.14
CA ALA A 51 19.99 5.04 -2.74
C ALA A 51 18.79 5.43 -1.88
N CYS A 52 18.56 4.69 -0.81
CA CYS A 52 17.52 5.00 0.16
C CYS A 52 17.88 6.27 0.92
N ARG A 53 16.98 7.26 0.95
CA ARG A 53 17.14 8.47 1.77
C ARG A 53 17.11 8.13 3.26
N ASP A 54 17.77 8.86 4.14
CA ASP A 54 17.50 8.70 5.57
C ASP A 54 16.05 9.09 5.90
N ASP A 55 15.35 8.36 6.78
CA ASP A 55 13.92 8.58 7.00
C ASP A 55 13.61 10.03 7.43
N ASP A 56 14.52 10.64 8.19
CA ASP A 56 14.41 12.00 8.73
C ASP A 56 15.09 13.07 7.85
N ALA A 57 15.74 12.69 6.75
CA ALA A 57 16.41 13.67 5.90
C ALA A 57 15.39 14.61 5.22
N PRO A 58 15.70 15.92 5.12
CA PRO A 58 14.84 16.88 4.46
C PRO A 58 14.65 16.57 2.96
N ALA A 59 13.58 17.11 2.38
CA ALA A 59 13.29 16.99 0.95
C ALA A 59 14.04 18.03 0.10
N ASP A 60 15.34 18.21 0.35
CA ASP A 60 16.16 19.25 -0.28
C ASP A 60 16.56 18.93 -1.74
N GLU A 61 16.18 17.75 -2.23
CA GLU A 61 16.40 17.37 -3.62
C GLU A 61 15.64 18.27 -4.60
N PRO A 62 16.19 18.53 -5.80
CA PRO A 62 15.49 19.30 -6.82
C PRO A 62 14.12 18.69 -7.14
N ARG A 63 13.08 19.52 -7.05
CA ARG A 63 11.71 19.14 -7.39
C ARG A 63 11.64 18.71 -8.86
N PRO A 64 10.76 17.76 -9.21
CA PRO A 64 10.54 17.43 -10.61
C PRO A 64 9.93 18.63 -11.37
N PRO A 65 10.16 18.74 -12.69
CA PRO A 65 9.52 19.78 -13.48
C PRO A 65 8.00 19.60 -13.47
N ALA A 66 7.27 20.71 -13.44
CA ALA A 66 5.81 20.66 -13.58
C ALA A 66 5.41 19.98 -14.90
N PRO A 67 4.33 19.17 -14.94
CA PRO A 67 3.35 18.96 -13.87
C PRO A 67 3.64 17.73 -12.97
N TYR A 68 4.85 17.16 -13.03
CA TYR A 68 5.18 15.93 -12.29
C TYR A 68 5.28 16.15 -10.77
N LYS A 69 5.08 15.06 -10.02
CA LYS A 69 5.27 14.94 -8.58
C LYS A 69 6.16 13.76 -8.27
N ARG A 70 7.09 13.93 -7.32
CA ARG A 70 8.10 12.93 -7.01
C ARG A 70 7.67 12.06 -5.84
N PHE A 71 7.90 10.76 -5.99
CA PHE A 71 7.60 9.75 -4.99
C PHE A 71 8.81 8.88 -4.71
N GLU A 72 9.14 8.70 -3.43
CA GLU A 72 10.04 7.66 -2.96
C GLU A 72 9.20 6.42 -2.63
N ILE A 73 9.57 5.28 -3.19
CA ILE A 73 8.98 3.96 -2.93
C ILE A 73 10.08 3.11 -2.28
N ARG A 74 9.93 2.87 -0.99
CA ARG A 74 10.83 2.04 -0.18
C ARG A 74 10.22 0.66 0.00
N VAL A 75 10.95 -0.38 -0.37
CA VAL A 75 10.53 -1.78 -0.29
C VAL A 75 11.46 -2.56 0.64
N GLY A 76 10.89 -3.13 1.70
CA GLY A 76 11.62 -3.81 2.77
C GLY A 76 11.83 -2.96 4.03
N PRO A 77 12.57 -3.50 5.03
CA PRO A 77 13.33 -4.74 4.96
C PRO A 77 12.46 -6.02 5.00
N VAL A 78 12.65 -6.94 4.05
CA VAL A 78 12.02 -8.29 4.01
C VAL A 78 12.98 -9.32 3.36
N PRO A 79 12.88 -10.63 3.64
CA PRO A 79 13.82 -11.62 3.10
C PRO A 79 13.51 -12.05 1.65
N ASN A 80 12.25 -12.04 1.24
CA ASN A 80 11.82 -12.47 -0.09
C ASN A 80 11.94 -11.37 -1.15
N ALA A 81 11.80 -11.79 -2.41
CA ALA A 81 11.64 -10.88 -3.54
C ALA A 81 10.29 -10.15 -3.50
N VAL A 82 10.28 -8.90 -3.96
CA VAL A 82 9.08 -8.06 -4.03
C VAL A 82 9.06 -7.27 -5.34
N TRP A 83 7.92 -7.27 -6.01
CA TRP A 83 7.66 -6.46 -7.20
C TRP A 83 6.66 -5.37 -6.86
N VAL A 84 6.96 -4.12 -7.23
CA VAL A 84 6.02 -3.01 -7.18
C VAL A 84 5.76 -2.54 -8.60
N THR A 85 4.53 -2.68 -9.07
CA THR A 85 4.10 -2.17 -10.37
C THR A 85 3.30 -0.88 -10.15
N VAL A 86 3.70 0.21 -10.79
CA VAL A 86 2.97 1.49 -10.81
C VAL A 86 2.71 1.87 -12.26
N ASP A 87 1.44 1.90 -12.67
CA ASP A 87 1.05 1.95 -14.08
C ASP A 87 1.71 0.79 -14.88
N ASP A 88 2.63 1.12 -15.78
CA ASP A 88 3.44 0.24 -16.62
C ASP A 88 4.86 -0.01 -16.08
N ARG A 89 5.24 0.70 -15.00
CA ARG A 89 6.59 0.64 -14.41
C ARG A 89 6.67 -0.52 -13.43
N VAL A 90 7.70 -1.35 -13.56
CA VAL A 90 7.98 -2.45 -12.63
C VAL A 90 9.25 -2.13 -11.85
N LEU A 91 9.15 -2.14 -10.53
CA LEU A 91 10.25 -1.96 -9.60
C LEU A 91 10.50 -3.30 -8.91
N TYR A 92 11.74 -3.79 -8.93
CA TYR A 92 12.08 -5.12 -8.42
C TYR A 92 13.08 -5.03 -7.29
N LYS A 93 12.69 -5.53 -6.13
CA LYS A 93 13.54 -5.74 -4.96
C LYS A 93 13.84 -7.23 -4.82
N SER A 94 15.12 -7.61 -4.85
CA SER A 94 15.55 -9.01 -4.86
C SER A 94 15.79 -9.56 -3.45
N ALA A 95 15.73 -10.88 -3.26
CA ALA A 95 15.90 -11.51 -1.94
C ALA A 95 17.29 -11.24 -1.33
N GLU A 96 18.33 -11.06 -2.15
CA GLU A 96 19.70 -10.78 -1.71
C GLU A 96 19.88 -9.37 -1.12
N ARG A 97 18.90 -8.48 -1.33
CA ARG A 97 18.91 -7.10 -0.81
C ARG A 97 17.69 -6.90 0.09
N PRO A 98 17.85 -6.84 1.42
CA PRO A 98 16.69 -6.76 2.31
C PRO A 98 15.86 -5.50 2.07
N LEU A 99 16.49 -4.39 1.67
CA LEU A 99 15.88 -3.09 1.44
C LEU A 99 16.27 -2.54 0.06
N GLU A 100 15.32 -1.98 -0.66
CA GLU A 100 15.57 -1.24 -1.91
C GLU A 100 14.65 -0.02 -2.02
N CYS A 101 15.16 1.06 -2.60
CA CYS A 101 14.40 2.30 -2.81
C CYS A 101 14.39 2.67 -4.28
N PHE A 102 13.26 3.24 -4.69
CA PHE A 102 13.02 3.71 -6.04
C PHE A 102 12.39 5.09 -5.95
N THR A 103 12.82 5.99 -6.81
CA THR A 103 12.20 7.31 -6.92
C THR A 103 11.59 7.44 -8.29
N VAL A 104 10.32 7.83 -8.35
CA VAL A 104 9.54 7.95 -9.58
C VAL A 104 8.82 9.29 -9.62
N ASP A 105 8.71 9.85 -10.81
CA ASP A 105 7.92 11.05 -11.06
C ASP A 105 6.59 10.65 -11.71
N LEU A 106 5.48 11.00 -11.06
CA LEU A 106 4.12 10.71 -11.52
C LEU A 106 3.39 11.99 -11.91
N LEU A 107 2.52 11.89 -12.91
CA LEU A 107 1.61 12.97 -13.27
C LEU A 107 0.46 13.08 -12.24
N PRO A 108 -0.30 14.18 -12.22
CA PRO A 108 -1.59 14.20 -11.55
C PRO A 108 -2.55 13.23 -12.24
N GLY A 109 -3.26 12.41 -11.46
CA GLY A 109 -4.12 11.35 -12.00
C GLY A 109 -4.26 10.16 -11.06
N VAL A 110 -4.92 9.11 -11.55
CA VAL A 110 -5.09 7.86 -10.81
C VAL A 110 -4.09 6.83 -11.33
N HIS A 111 -3.18 6.39 -10.46
CA HIS A 111 -2.13 5.43 -10.76
C HIS A 111 -2.41 4.11 -10.05
N PRO A 112 -2.79 3.02 -10.75
CA PRO A 112 -2.87 1.70 -10.15
C PRO A 112 -1.48 1.26 -9.65
N VAL A 113 -1.46 0.71 -8.44
CA VAL A 113 -0.27 0.14 -7.82
C VAL A 113 -0.56 -1.30 -7.43
N ARG A 114 0.35 -2.20 -7.79
CA ARG A 114 0.35 -3.59 -7.33
C ARG A 114 1.68 -3.92 -6.66
N VAL A 115 1.62 -4.45 -5.45
CA VAL A 115 2.77 -5.01 -4.74
C VAL A 115 2.63 -6.52 -4.70
N GLN A 116 3.63 -7.26 -5.16
CA GLN A 116 3.61 -8.72 -5.20
C GLN A 116 4.82 -9.30 -4.51
N ALA A 117 4.65 -10.44 -3.86
CA ALA A 117 5.71 -11.26 -3.32
C ALA A 117 5.38 -12.73 -3.56
N GLU A 118 6.41 -13.54 -3.81
CA GLU A 118 6.32 -14.99 -3.99
C GLU A 118 7.52 -15.66 -3.31
N ASP A 119 7.26 -16.68 -2.51
CA ASP A 119 8.26 -17.52 -1.82
C ASP A 119 7.58 -18.82 -1.33
N ASP A 120 8.18 -19.97 -1.60
CA ASP A 120 7.60 -21.28 -1.27
C ASP A 120 7.42 -21.50 0.25
N ALA A 121 8.25 -20.86 1.08
CA ALA A 121 8.17 -20.94 2.53
C ALA A 121 7.17 -19.93 3.13
N GLY A 122 6.60 -19.05 2.29
CA GLY A 122 5.74 -17.95 2.69
C GLY A 122 6.43 -16.59 2.54
N VAL A 123 5.64 -15.53 2.39
CA VAL A 123 6.15 -14.21 2.01
C VAL A 123 6.02 -13.16 3.13
N ALA A 124 6.82 -12.10 3.04
CA ALA A 124 6.60 -10.84 3.75
C ALA A 124 6.57 -9.67 2.76
N ILE A 125 5.84 -8.61 3.11
CA ILE A 125 5.79 -7.37 2.32
C ILE A 125 5.88 -6.19 3.28
N ALA A 126 6.89 -5.35 3.09
CA ALA A 126 6.96 -4.03 3.69
C ALA A 126 7.14 -3.00 2.57
N ILE A 127 6.24 -2.04 2.47
CA ILE A 127 6.33 -0.93 1.52
C ILE A 127 5.95 0.38 2.20
N ARG A 128 6.72 1.43 1.91
CA ARG A 128 6.40 2.82 2.25
C ARG A 128 6.51 3.67 1.00
N ILE A 129 5.51 4.50 0.75
CA ILE A 129 5.47 5.45 -0.36
C ILE A 129 5.37 6.85 0.24
N ARG A 130 6.28 7.72 -0.16
CA ARG A 130 6.33 9.12 0.29
C ARG A 130 6.28 10.08 -0.86
N GLU A 131 5.52 11.16 -0.73
CA GLU A 131 5.46 12.26 -1.70
C GLU A 131 6.46 13.36 -1.31
N GLN A 132 7.27 13.83 -2.27
CA GLN A 132 8.08 15.03 -2.09
C GLN A 132 7.18 16.28 -2.10
N SER A 133 7.37 17.17 -1.15
CA SER A 133 6.60 18.42 -1.10
C SER A 133 6.83 19.31 -2.33
N GLY A 134 5.82 20.13 -2.64
CA GLY A 134 5.89 21.19 -3.67
C GLY A 134 6.32 22.56 -3.10
N GLY A 135 6.19 22.78 -1.79
CA GLY A 135 6.41 24.08 -1.13
C GLY A 135 7.59 24.15 -0.15
N GLY A 136 8.09 23.03 0.39
CA GLY A 136 9.21 23.06 1.33
C GLY A 136 9.97 21.75 1.48
N PRO A 137 10.91 21.65 2.45
CA PRO A 137 11.88 20.56 2.55
C PRO A 137 11.36 19.34 3.32
N TRP A 138 10.14 18.89 3.01
CA TRP A 138 9.52 17.75 3.70
C TRP A 138 8.93 16.72 2.76
N TRP A 139 8.80 15.50 3.28
CA TRP A 139 8.13 14.37 2.64
C TRP A 139 6.81 14.08 3.36
N TYR A 140 5.82 13.58 2.63
CA TYR A 140 4.55 13.13 3.20
C TYR A 140 4.43 11.61 3.13
N ASP A 141 4.08 10.96 4.25
CA ASP A 141 3.77 9.54 4.30
C ASP A 141 2.45 9.22 3.59
N THR A 142 2.53 9.01 2.27
CA THR A 142 1.39 8.82 1.38
C THR A 142 0.72 7.46 1.58
N PHE A 143 1.52 6.41 1.76
CA PHE A 143 1.02 5.06 1.97
C PHE A 143 2.07 4.22 2.68
N ALA A 144 1.62 3.31 3.54
CA ALA A 144 2.44 2.27 4.10
C ALA A 144 1.61 0.98 4.17
N PHE A 145 2.23 -0.14 3.90
CA PHE A 145 1.68 -1.46 4.13
C PHE A 145 2.79 -2.37 4.65
N ASP A 146 2.51 -3.09 5.71
CA ASP A 146 3.48 -3.95 6.38
C ASP A 146 2.78 -5.22 6.83
N CYS A 147 3.23 -6.34 6.30
CA CYS A 147 2.76 -7.66 6.61
C CYS A 147 3.98 -8.59 6.74
N GLY A 148 4.06 -9.31 7.85
CA GLY A 148 5.25 -10.09 8.21
C GLY A 148 6.33 -9.26 8.92
N ARG A 149 5.96 -8.23 9.69
CA ARG A 149 6.91 -7.52 10.55
C ARG A 149 7.58 -8.50 11.52
N GLY A 150 8.84 -8.85 11.25
CA GLY A 150 9.61 -9.81 12.06
C GLY A 150 9.30 -11.29 11.75
N GLY A 151 8.63 -11.60 10.65
CA GLY A 151 8.27 -12.97 10.28
C GLY A 151 7.61 -13.07 8.90
N LEU A 152 6.75 -14.06 8.72
CA LEU A 152 5.95 -14.24 7.50
C LEU A 152 4.60 -13.53 7.64
N CYS A 153 4.01 -13.15 6.52
CA CYS A 153 2.63 -12.71 6.47
C CYS A 153 1.69 -13.82 6.89
N ASP A 154 0.72 -13.51 7.73
CA ASP A 154 -0.44 -14.37 7.97
C ASP A 154 -1.75 -13.65 7.58
N LEU A 155 -2.84 -14.41 7.49
CA LEU A 155 -4.15 -13.86 7.12
C LEU A 155 -4.70 -12.84 8.12
N ASP A 156 -4.32 -12.92 9.39
CA ASP A 156 -4.83 -12.01 10.42
C ASP A 156 -4.11 -10.66 10.39
N GLY A 157 -2.81 -10.65 10.11
CA GLY A 157 -2.01 -9.48 9.80
C GLY A 157 -2.51 -8.78 8.54
N LEU A 158 -2.81 -9.53 7.48
CA LEU A 158 -3.43 -8.96 6.26
C LEU A 158 -4.77 -8.29 6.55
N ARG A 159 -5.63 -8.91 7.35
CA ARG A 159 -6.91 -8.32 7.77
C ARG A 159 -6.72 -7.11 8.68
N ALA A 160 -5.72 -7.13 9.55
CA ALA A 160 -5.39 -6.00 10.42
C ALA A 160 -4.93 -4.79 9.61
N GLU A 161 -4.05 -4.99 8.63
CA GLU A 161 -3.62 -3.94 7.71
C GLU A 161 -4.78 -3.41 6.87
N GLN A 162 -5.65 -4.29 6.36
CA GLN A 162 -6.85 -3.86 5.65
C GLN A 162 -7.75 -2.97 6.52
N ARG A 163 -7.96 -3.32 7.79
CA ARG A 163 -8.73 -2.49 8.73
C ARG A 163 -8.04 -1.15 9.00
N ARG A 164 -6.72 -1.15 9.19
CA ARG A 164 -5.92 0.07 9.42
C ARG A 164 -6.03 1.03 8.23
N ILE A 165 -5.90 0.51 7.01
CA ILE A 165 -6.01 1.31 5.78
C ILE A 165 -7.44 1.81 5.58
N ALA A 166 -8.46 0.96 5.81
CA ALA A 166 -9.86 1.35 5.70
C ALA A 166 -10.30 2.40 6.73
N ALA A 167 -9.64 2.44 7.90
CA ALA A 167 -9.90 3.44 8.94
C ALA A 167 -9.43 4.85 8.58
N VAL A 168 -8.60 5.02 7.54
CA VAL A 168 -8.08 6.34 7.12
C VAL A 168 -9.20 7.12 6.43
N PRO A 169 -9.64 8.27 6.98
CA PRO A 169 -10.74 9.03 6.41
C PRO A 169 -10.48 9.44 4.96
N ARG A 170 -11.40 9.06 4.07
CA ARG A 170 -11.32 9.33 2.62
C ARG A 170 -10.07 8.76 1.94
N GLY A 171 -9.28 7.90 2.60
CA GLY A 171 -8.01 7.37 2.09
C GLY A 171 -6.88 8.40 2.03
N ILE A 172 -6.96 9.51 2.77
CA ILE A 172 -5.93 10.54 2.81
C ILE A 172 -5.02 10.28 4.01
N HIS A 173 -3.92 9.56 3.80
CA HIS A 173 -2.99 9.17 4.86
C HIS A 173 -2.14 10.35 5.36
N ALA A 174 -1.82 11.30 4.47
CA ALA A 174 -1.14 12.54 4.82
C ALA A 174 -2.07 13.74 4.56
N PRO A 175 -2.71 14.32 5.60
CA PRO A 175 -3.68 15.40 5.42
C PRO A 175 -3.15 16.64 4.70
N CYS A 176 -1.84 16.93 4.82
CA CYS A 176 -1.16 18.02 4.12
C CYS A 176 -0.65 17.65 2.72
N GLY A 177 -0.55 16.36 2.41
CA GLY A 177 -0.11 15.85 1.11
C GLY A 177 -1.16 16.02 0.03
N SER A 178 -0.85 15.52 -1.16
CA SER A 178 -1.73 15.62 -2.34
C SER A 178 -2.20 14.28 -2.87
N VAL A 179 -2.15 13.22 -2.06
CA VAL A 179 -2.53 11.89 -2.50
C VAL A 179 -3.67 11.31 -1.67
N LYS A 180 -4.63 10.73 -2.39
CA LYS A 180 -5.65 9.84 -1.83
C LYS A 180 -5.37 8.41 -2.28
N VAL A 181 -5.25 7.50 -1.33
CA VAL A 181 -5.19 6.06 -1.56
C VAL A 181 -6.62 5.53 -1.68
N GLN A 182 -6.88 4.69 -2.67
CA GLN A 182 -8.20 4.11 -2.89
C GLN A 182 -8.12 2.70 -3.46
N ARG A 183 -9.25 1.98 -3.43
CA ARG A 183 -9.40 0.64 -4.02
C ARG A 183 -8.40 -0.40 -3.47
N PHE A 184 -8.05 -0.27 -2.18
CA PHE A 184 -7.18 -1.24 -1.52
C PHE A 184 -7.85 -2.61 -1.44
N GLN A 185 -7.15 -3.64 -1.90
CA GLN A 185 -7.52 -5.04 -1.79
C GLN A 185 -6.26 -5.91 -1.79
N TRP A 186 -6.37 -7.14 -1.31
CA TRP A 186 -5.29 -8.11 -1.36
C TRP A 186 -5.83 -9.48 -1.79
N ARG A 187 -4.93 -10.29 -2.37
CA ARG A 187 -5.15 -11.67 -2.81
C ARG A 187 -3.98 -12.52 -2.36
N THR A 188 -4.22 -13.79 -2.07
CA THR A 188 -3.19 -14.74 -1.64
C THR A 188 -3.18 -15.98 -2.49
N GLY A 189 -2.01 -16.60 -2.62
CA GLY A 189 -1.83 -17.92 -3.21
C GLY A 189 -2.24 -19.05 -2.27
N ARG A 190 -1.52 -20.17 -2.32
CA ARG A 190 -1.74 -21.27 -1.37
C ARG A 190 -1.22 -20.88 0.01
N LEU A 191 -1.72 -21.58 1.01
CA LEU A 191 -1.23 -21.53 2.39
C LEU A 191 -0.49 -22.85 2.68
N PRO A 192 0.80 -23.00 2.34
CA PRO A 192 1.56 -24.25 2.51
C PRO A 192 1.48 -24.85 3.93
N ASP A 193 1.38 -24.01 4.96
CA ASP A 193 1.26 -24.41 6.37
C ASP A 193 -0.09 -24.00 7.00
N ALA A 194 -1.09 -23.73 6.16
CA ALA A 194 -2.40 -23.20 6.54
C ALA A 194 -2.41 -21.80 7.18
N LEU A 195 -1.27 -21.12 7.31
CA LEU A 195 -1.14 -19.82 7.98
C LEU A 195 -0.57 -18.75 7.05
N HIS A 196 0.56 -19.05 6.42
CA HIS A 196 1.35 -18.10 5.65
C HIS A 196 1.17 -18.36 4.16
N PRO A 197 0.82 -17.35 3.35
CA PRO A 197 0.65 -17.55 1.92
C PRO A 197 1.98 -17.61 1.19
N ASP A 198 2.08 -18.52 0.21
CA ASP A 198 3.24 -18.64 -0.69
C ASP A 198 3.36 -17.46 -1.66
N ARG A 199 2.24 -16.76 -1.89
CA ARG A 199 2.15 -15.59 -2.77
C ARG A 199 1.15 -14.59 -2.24
N ILE A 200 1.45 -13.30 -2.40
CA ILE A 200 0.52 -12.21 -2.10
C ILE A 200 0.56 -11.19 -3.21
N ALA A 201 -0.61 -10.67 -3.59
CA ALA A 201 -0.74 -9.43 -4.34
C ALA A 201 -1.59 -8.43 -3.55
N VAL A 202 -1.05 -7.23 -3.35
CA VAL A 202 -1.76 -6.08 -2.78
C VAL A 202 -2.00 -5.09 -3.91
N ASP A 203 -3.25 -4.77 -4.18
CA ASP A 203 -3.67 -3.83 -5.21
C ASP A 203 -4.26 -2.57 -4.55
N PHE A 204 -3.87 -1.39 -5.00
CA PHE A 204 -4.48 -0.11 -4.64
C PHE A 204 -4.28 0.90 -5.76
N ALA A 205 -4.77 2.12 -5.60
CA ALA A 205 -4.48 3.22 -6.52
C ALA A 205 -4.11 4.49 -5.76
N LEU A 206 -3.10 5.19 -6.26
CA LEU A 206 -2.74 6.54 -5.84
C LEU A 206 -3.49 7.55 -6.71
N ASN A 207 -4.41 8.31 -6.13
CA ASN A 207 -5.02 9.47 -6.78
C ASN A 207 -4.21 10.71 -6.42
N VAL A 208 -3.35 11.15 -7.34
CA VAL A 208 -2.42 12.27 -7.20
C VAL A 208 -3.11 13.55 -7.66
N TYR A 209 -3.36 14.47 -6.73
CA TYR A 209 -3.98 15.76 -7.03
C TYR A 209 -2.97 16.75 -7.61
N ARG A 210 -3.42 17.64 -8.49
CA ARG A 210 -2.57 18.61 -9.20
C ARG A 210 -1.97 19.73 -8.35
N PHE A 211 -2.50 19.99 -7.15
CA PHE A 211 -2.07 21.15 -6.37
C PHE A 211 -0.67 20.94 -5.76
N ALA A 212 0.10 22.02 -5.64
CA ALA A 212 1.36 21.99 -4.89
C ALA A 212 1.07 21.92 -3.39
N THR A 213 1.85 21.11 -2.68
CA THR A 213 1.69 20.93 -1.25
C THR A 213 2.52 21.98 -0.51
N GLU A 214 1.87 22.85 0.26
CA GLU A 214 2.51 24.08 0.78
C GLU A 214 2.82 24.06 2.28
N ARG A 215 2.24 23.11 3.03
CA ARG A 215 2.32 23.07 4.51
C ARG A 215 3.10 21.86 5.00
N PRO A 216 3.84 21.95 6.11
CA PRO A 216 4.56 20.80 6.65
C PRO A 216 3.60 19.67 7.08
N PRO A 217 4.06 18.41 7.15
CA PRO A 217 3.27 17.31 7.69
C PRO A 217 2.79 17.62 9.11
N GLY A 218 1.53 17.26 9.42
CA GLY A 218 0.96 17.48 10.75
C GLY A 218 0.41 18.89 11.02
N ASP A 219 0.52 19.84 10.08
CA ASP A 219 -0.08 21.18 10.25
C ASP A 219 -1.60 21.08 10.53
N ALA A 220 -2.03 21.69 11.64
CA ALA A 220 -3.41 21.63 12.12
C ALA A 220 -4.44 22.27 11.17
N ALA A 221 -4.01 23.13 10.24
CA ALA A 221 -4.87 23.67 9.19
C ALA A 221 -5.28 22.60 8.17
N CYS A 222 -4.44 21.59 7.94
CA CYS A 222 -4.76 20.46 7.06
C CYS A 222 -5.74 19.48 7.71
N ALA A 223 -5.73 19.38 9.04
CA ALA A 223 -6.62 18.48 9.80
C ALA A 223 -8.08 18.98 9.83
N ARG A 224 -8.28 20.30 9.82
CA ARG A 224 -9.60 20.95 9.90
C ARG A 224 -10.24 21.20 8.53
N GLY A 225 -9.47 21.04 7.46
CA GLY A 225 -9.90 21.34 6.10
C GLY A 225 -10.61 20.16 5.44
N ARG A 226 -11.93 20.29 5.28
CA ARG A 226 -12.60 19.80 4.06
C ARG A 226 -11.70 20.18 2.87
N ARG A 227 -11.17 19.20 2.18
CA ARG A 227 -10.56 19.39 0.85
C ARG A 227 -11.52 18.80 -0.16
#